data_AF-A0A150UI53-F1
#
_entry.id   AF-A0A150UI53-F1
#
_cell.length_a   1.000
_cell.length_b   1.000
_cell.length_c   1.000
_cell.angle_alpha   90.00
_cell.angle_beta   90.00
_cell.angle_gamma   90.00
#
_symmetry.space_group_name_H-M   'P 1'
#
loop_
_entity.id
_entity.type
_entity.pdbx_description
1 polymer ?
#
loop_
_entity_poly.entity_id
_entity_poly.type
_entity_poly.pdbx_seq_one_letter_code
_entity_poly.pdbx_strand_id
1 'polypeptide(L)'
;MSEFAGLSDHFIMRMHEFIRNEVQADALAGTRLIGLPARQRADRLFREIERRGLFCKPIEWPPHLADPSGDVTNLPLRSIAN
;
A
#
# COMPACT_ATOMS: atom_id res chain seq x y z
N MET A 1 -16.61 -16.49 -4.12
CA MET A 1 -16.72 -16.05 -2.71
C MET A 1 -15.66 -14.98 -2.48
N SER A 2 -15.96 -13.89 -1.77
CA SER A 2 -14.96 -12.85 -1.44
C SER A 2 -13.84 -13.48 -0.61
N GLU A 3 -12.56 -13.12 -0.86
CA GLU A 3 -11.42 -13.62 -0.07
C GLU A 3 -11.54 -13.22 1.42
N PHE A 4 -12.39 -12.24 1.73
CA PHE A 4 -12.66 -11.74 3.07
C PHE A 4 -13.95 -12.30 3.68
N ALA A 5 -14.56 -13.32 3.05
CA ALA A 5 -15.73 -14.00 3.58
C ALA A 5 -15.41 -14.62 4.94
N GLY A 6 -16.22 -14.29 5.95
CA GLY A 6 -16.03 -14.76 7.33
C GLY A 6 -15.09 -13.89 8.19
N LEU A 7 -14.44 -12.87 7.62
CA LEU A 7 -13.66 -11.91 8.42
C LEU A 7 -14.58 -10.83 9.00
N SER A 8 -14.31 -10.44 10.24
CA SER A 8 -14.99 -9.32 10.88
C SER A 8 -14.57 -7.98 10.29
N ASP A 9 -15.46 -7.00 10.40
CA ASP A 9 -15.19 -5.62 9.96
C ASP A 9 -13.94 -5.05 10.65
N HIS A 10 -13.82 -5.29 11.95
CA HIS A 10 -12.64 -4.91 12.74
C HIS A 10 -11.35 -5.47 12.13
N PHE A 11 -11.34 -6.74 11.75
CA PHE A 11 -10.14 -7.38 11.21
C PHE A 11 -9.75 -6.80 9.83
N ILE A 12 -10.74 -6.53 8.98
CA ILE A 12 -10.51 -5.92 7.66
C ILE A 12 -9.98 -4.50 7.79
N MET A 13 -10.58 -3.70 8.67
CA MET A 13 -10.10 -2.35 8.95
C MET A 13 -8.67 -2.37 9.50
N ARG A 14 -8.38 -3.27 10.45
CA ARG A 14 -7.04 -3.42 11.02
C ARG A 14 -5.99 -3.84 9.99
N MET A 15 -6.34 -4.72 9.05
CA MET A 15 -5.44 -5.09 7.95
C MET A 15 -5.16 -3.89 7.03
N HIS A 16 -6.18 -3.10 6.71
CA HIS A 16 -6.01 -1.89 5.90
C HIS A 16 -5.11 -0.87 6.62
N GLU A 17 -5.35 -0.63 7.90
CA GLU A 17 -4.52 0.25 8.74
C GLU A 17 -3.08 -0.23 8.86
N PHE A 18 -2.87 -1.55 8.96
CA PHE A 18 -1.53 -2.12 9.00
C PHE A 18 -0.75 -1.77 7.72
N ILE A 19 -1.33 -2.00 6.54
CA ILE A 19 -0.67 -1.65 5.27
C ILE A 19 -0.39 -0.15 5.20
N ARG A 20 -1.32 0.70 5.67
CA ARG A 20 -1.10 2.15 5.74
C ARG A 20 0.12 2.52 6.57
N ASN A 21 0.27 1.91 7.75
CA ASN A 21 1.39 2.17 8.65
C ASN A 21 2.71 1.68 8.08
N GLU A 22 2.72 0.51 7.43
CA GLU A 22 3.90 -0.02 6.76
C GLU A 22 4.36 0.89 5.61
N VAL A 23 3.43 1.38 4.79
CA VAL A 23 3.74 2.35 3.72
C VAL A 23 4.32 3.64 4.29
N GLN A 24 3.75 4.16 5.38
CA GLN A 24 4.24 5.36 6.03
C GLN A 24 5.64 5.14 6.65
N ALA A 25 5.88 3.98 7.27
CA ALA A 25 7.17 3.63 7.83
C ALA A 25 8.25 3.49 6.74
N ASP A 26 7.93 2.83 5.63
CA ASP A 26 8.82 2.68 4.47
C ASP A 26 9.19 4.05 3.87
N ALA A 27 8.20 4.94 3.75
CA ALA A 27 8.40 6.32 3.29
C ALA A 27 9.30 7.13 4.23
N LEU A 28 9.11 7.02 5.56
CA LEU A 28 9.93 7.70 6.56
C LEU A 28 11.37 7.16 6.63
N ALA A 29 11.53 5.84 6.46
CA ALA A 29 12.84 5.20 6.42
C ALA A 29 13.59 5.44 5.11
N GLY A 30 12.91 5.95 4.07
CA GLY A 30 13.47 6.11 2.73
C GLY A 30 13.73 4.77 2.04
N THR A 31 13.08 3.69 2.49
CA THR A 31 13.17 2.35 1.94
C THR A 31 12.06 2.10 0.90
N ARG A 32 12.15 0.97 0.19
CA ARG A 32 11.15 0.55 -0.82
C ARG A 32 10.77 -0.91 -0.60
N LEU A 33 10.49 -1.27 0.64
CA LEU A 33 10.12 -2.63 1.03
C LEU A 33 8.68 -2.94 0.67
N ILE A 34 7.82 -1.93 0.66
CA ILE A 34 6.42 -2.10 0.30
C ILE A 34 6.29 -1.97 -1.22
N GLY A 35 5.86 -3.05 -1.87
CA GLY A 35 5.76 -3.12 -3.33
C GLY A 35 4.32 -3.23 -3.87
N LEU A 36 4.21 -3.43 -5.17
CA LEU A 36 2.94 -3.65 -5.88
C LEU A 36 2.01 -4.70 -5.24
N PRO A 37 2.49 -5.83 -4.67
CA PRO A 37 1.61 -6.79 -4.00
C PRO A 37 0.84 -6.20 -2.81
N ALA A 38 1.47 -5.29 -2.05
CA ALA A 38 0.82 -4.63 -0.92
C ALA A 38 -0.23 -3.62 -1.40
N ARG A 39 0.05 -2.89 -2.50
CA ARG A 39 -0.92 -2.01 -3.16
C ARG A 39 -2.14 -2.80 -3.63
N GLN A 40 -1.93 -3.89 -4.36
CA GLN A 40 -3.03 -4.74 -4.82
C GLN A 40 -3.85 -5.31 -3.66
N ARG A 41 -3.20 -5.69 -2.55
CA ARG A 41 -3.90 -6.16 -1.36
C ARG A 41 -4.74 -5.05 -0.73
N ALA A 42 -4.19 -3.83 -0.62
CA ALA A 42 -4.92 -2.68 -0.13
C ALA A 42 -6.13 -2.32 -1.01
N ASP A 43 -5.99 -2.38 -2.34
CA ASP A 43 -7.09 -2.12 -3.26
C ASP A 43 -8.25 -3.12 -3.07
N ARG A 44 -7.92 -4.40 -2.84
CA ARG A 44 -8.93 -5.43 -2.54
C ARG A 44 -9.60 -5.19 -1.18
N LEU A 45 -8.82 -4.81 -0.15
CA LEU A 45 -9.37 -4.42 1.15
C LEU A 45 -10.28 -3.20 1.04
N PHE A 46 -9.89 -2.19 0.27
CA PHE A 46 -10.68 -0.98 0.07
C PHE A 46 -12.04 -1.28 -0.55
N ARG A 47 -12.07 -2.11 -1.61
CA ARG A 47 -13.33 -2.55 -2.24
C ARG A 47 -14.24 -3.29 -1.25
N GLU A 48 -13.67 -4.11 -0.38
CA GLU A 48 -14.45 -4.85 0.62
C GLU A 48 -14.96 -3.92 1.74
N ILE A 49 -14.16 -2.95 2.18
CA ILE A 49 -14.55 -1.91 3.13
C ILE A 49 -15.72 -1.08 2.57
N GLU A 50 -15.60 -0.64 1.32
CA GLU A 50 -16.65 0.09 0.60
C GLU A 50 -17.93 -0.74 0.47
N ARG A 51 -17.81 -2.01 0.06
CA ARG A 51 -18.93 -2.95 -0.04
C ARG A 51 -19.68 -3.12 1.28
N ARG A 52 -18.99 -3.01 2.42
CA ARG A 52 -19.58 -3.11 3.77
C ARG A 52 -20.09 -1.77 4.31
N GLY A 53 -19.91 -0.67 3.58
CA GLY A 53 -20.29 0.67 4.04
C GLY A 53 -19.41 1.20 5.18
N LEU A 54 -18.20 0.66 5.31
CA LEU A 54 -17.25 1.07 6.34
C LEU A 54 -16.41 2.25 5.83
N PHE A 55 -15.91 3.07 6.75
CA PHE A 55 -15.01 4.18 6.43
C PHE A 55 -13.57 3.81 6.76
N CYS A 56 -12.64 4.09 5.83
CA CYS A 56 -11.20 3.99 6.08
C CYS A 56 -10.47 5.24 5.59
N LYS A 57 -9.31 5.52 6.18
CA LYS A 57 -8.41 6.57 5.71
C LYS A 57 -7.65 6.09 4.48
N PRO A 58 -7.50 6.89 3.42
CA PRO A 58 -6.73 6.49 2.24
C PRO A 58 -5.26 6.23 2.60
N ILE A 59 -4.61 5.39 1.79
CA ILE A 59 -3.17 5.14 1.86
C ILE A 59 -2.47 6.07 0.88
N GLU A 60 -1.50 6.84 1.39
CA GLU A 60 -0.65 7.70 0.59
C GLU A 60 0.48 6.87 -0.03
N TRP A 61 0.31 6.48 -1.30
CA TRP A 61 1.30 5.65 -1.99
C TRP A 61 2.49 6.48 -2.48
N PRO A 62 3.73 5.97 -2.35
CA PRO A 62 4.91 6.57 -2.95
C PRO A 62 4.78 6.73 -4.48
N PRO A 63 5.42 7.72 -5.11
CA PRO A 63 5.27 8.01 -6.55
C PRO A 63 5.58 6.82 -7.46
N HIS A 64 6.63 6.04 -7.14
CA HIS A 64 7.05 4.86 -7.89
C HIS A 64 6.04 3.70 -7.81
N LEU A 65 5.11 3.75 -6.86
CA LEU A 65 3.99 2.83 -6.77
C LEU A 65 2.67 3.47 -7.18
N ALA A 66 2.58 4.80 -7.26
CA ALA A 66 1.39 5.52 -7.69
C ALA A 66 1.18 5.35 -9.21
N ASP A 67 2.27 5.35 -9.98
CA ASP A 67 2.25 5.26 -11.44
C ASP A 67 2.87 3.94 -11.95
N PRO A 68 2.07 2.94 -12.36
CA PRO A 68 2.59 1.69 -12.91
C PRO A 68 3.23 1.85 -14.31
N SER A 69 3.13 3.05 -14.92
CA SER A 69 3.75 3.38 -16.21
C SER A 69 5.11 4.09 -16.06
N GLY A 70 5.53 4.39 -14.84
CA GLY A 70 6.82 5.01 -14.56
C GLY A 70 7.96 4.00 -14.60
N ASP A 71 8.53 3.79 -15.78
CA ASP A 71 9.80 3.10 -15.99
C ASP A 71 10.85 3.60 -14.97
N VAL A 72 11.22 2.75 -14.01
CA VAL A 72 12.08 3.09 -12.85
C VAL A 72 13.57 3.12 -13.25
N THR A 73 13.89 3.19 -14.55
CA THR A 73 15.26 3.22 -15.07
C THR A 73 15.95 4.59 -14.93
N ASN A 74 15.28 5.63 -14.42
CA ASN A 74 15.86 6.97 -14.25
C ASN A 74 15.92 7.45 -12.79
N LEU A 75 16.48 6.66 -11.87
CA LEU A 75 17.10 7.23 -10.68
C LEU A 75 18.61 7.30 -10.90
N PRO A 76 19.26 8.49 -10.88
CA PRO A 76 20.70 8.54 -10.94
C PRO A 76 21.23 7.88 -9.67
N LEU A 77 21.97 6.79 -9.84
CA LEU A 77 22.79 6.21 -8.77
C LEU A 77 23.66 7.35 -8.25
N ARG A 78 23.45 7.75 -7.00
CA ARG A 78 24.37 8.67 -6.31
C ARG A 78 25.75 8.03 -6.37
N SER A 79 26.61 8.60 -7.21
CA SER A 79 28.02 8.28 -7.28
C SER A 79 28.62 8.57 -5.92
N ILE A 80 28.88 7.52 -5.17
CA ILE A 80 29.79 7.57 -4.02
C ILE A 80 31.18 7.54 -4.63
N ALA A 81 31.73 8.72 -4.90
CA ALA A 81 33.14 8.89 -5.18
C ALA A 81 33.90 8.90 -3.85
N ASN A 82 34.89 8.02 -3.72
CA ASN A 82 36.00 8.14 -2.78
C ASN A 82 37.27 7.65 -3.48
#